data_AF-A0A517Y7Y9-F1
#
_entry.id   AF-A0A517Y7Y9-F1
#
_cell.length_a   1.000
_cell.length_b   1.000
_cell.length_c   1.000
_cell.angle_alpha   90.00
_cell.angle_beta   90.00
_cell.angle_gamma   90.00
#
_symmetry.space_group_name_H-M   'P 1'
#
loop_
_entity.id
_entity.type
_entity.pdbx_description
1 polymer ?
#
loop_
_entity_poly.entity_id
_entity_poly.type
_entity_poly.pdbx_seq_one_letter_code
_entity_poly.pdbx_strand_id
1 'polypeptide(L)'
;MIFRVTVKLGDKLAVAPTQVLPLAENRFADWSAHLFTAERKQYLIVANTKSLYSVLMPARGITNDQLFVERFLECLQADLENDEVGQIFQRILQPNCGQCHFSKPLNPAVTTSLNDLVLRAKLG
;
A
#
# COMPACT_ATOMS: atom_id res chain seq x y z
N MET A 1 -0.38 9.80 -6.01
CA MET A 1 -0.93 8.90 -4.97
C MET A 1 -0.45 9.29 -3.57
N ILE A 2 -1.22 8.97 -2.53
CA ILE A 2 -0.83 9.11 -1.12
C ILE A 2 -0.67 7.71 -0.52
N PHE A 3 0.50 7.44 0.05
CA PHE A 3 0.78 6.25 0.85
C PHE A 3 0.84 6.60 2.34
N ARG A 4 -0.07 6.01 3.10
CA ARG A 4 -0.16 6.13 4.55
C ARG A 4 0.62 4.98 5.17
N VAL A 5 1.80 5.28 5.68
CA VAL A 5 2.75 4.26 6.14
C VAL A 5 2.84 4.25 7.66
N THR A 6 2.91 3.05 8.24
CA THR A 6 3.26 2.89 9.66
C THR A 6 4.71 3.32 9.91
N VAL A 7 5.05 3.67 11.15
CA VAL A 7 6.44 4.02 11.54
C VAL A 7 7.43 2.94 11.12
N LYS A 8 7.11 1.66 11.43
CA LYS A 8 7.93 0.51 11.05
C LYS A 8 8.19 0.41 9.55
N LEU A 9 7.19 0.70 8.72
CA LEU A 9 7.39 0.73 7.27
C LEU A 9 8.19 1.96 6.85
N GLY A 10 7.90 3.13 7.43
CA GLY A 10 8.65 4.36 7.21
C GLY A 10 10.15 4.18 7.43
N ASP A 11 10.53 3.59 8.56
CA ASP A 11 11.94 3.30 8.89
C ASP A 11 12.60 2.41 7.83
N LYS A 12 11.90 1.36 7.36
CA LYS A 12 12.41 0.46 6.31
C LYS A 12 12.57 1.14 4.96
N LEU A 13 11.72 2.10 4.63
CA LEU A 13 11.75 2.82 3.35
C LEU A 13 12.57 4.12 3.42
N ALA A 14 13.21 4.41 4.55
CA ALA A 14 13.89 5.68 4.82
C ALA A 14 12.98 6.91 4.61
N VAL A 15 11.68 6.78 4.91
CA VAL A 15 10.72 7.89 4.90
C VAL A 15 10.18 8.13 6.30
N ALA A 16 10.19 9.39 6.73
CA ALA A 16 9.67 9.81 8.03
C ALA A 16 8.56 10.86 7.85
N PRO A 17 7.33 10.46 7.47
CA PRO A 17 6.24 11.41 7.33
C PRO A 17 5.99 12.12 8.65
N THR A 18 6.08 13.44 8.66
CA THR A 18 5.83 14.25 9.88
C THR A 18 4.36 14.64 9.99
N GLN A 19 3.65 14.68 8.86
CA GLN A 19 2.29 15.18 8.73
C GLN A 19 1.28 14.06 8.44
N VAL A 20 0.03 14.34 8.81
CA VAL A 20 -1.14 13.57 8.36
C VAL A 20 -1.77 14.38 7.22
N LEU A 21 -1.63 13.90 5.98
CA LEU A 21 -2.25 14.54 4.82
C LEU A 21 -3.77 14.27 4.79
N PRO A 22 -4.59 15.19 4.25
CA PRO A 22 -6.01 14.91 3.99
C PRO A 22 -6.16 13.72 3.03
N LEU A 23 -7.39 13.20 2.90
CA LEU A 23 -7.68 12.16 1.91
C LEU A 23 -7.34 12.65 0.51
N ALA A 24 -6.79 11.76 -0.32
CA ALA A 24 -6.59 12.08 -1.74
C ALA A 24 -7.94 12.43 -2.39
N GLU A 25 -7.96 13.46 -3.24
CA GLU A 25 -9.16 13.85 -3.99
C GLU A 25 -9.70 12.69 -4.82
N ASN A 26 -8.79 11.96 -5.49
CA ASN A 26 -9.12 10.69 -6.11
C ASN A 26 -9.12 9.56 -5.08
N ARG A 27 -10.31 8.99 -4.82
CA ARG A 27 -10.52 7.86 -3.90
C ARG A 27 -9.66 6.62 -4.21
N PHE A 28 -9.24 6.45 -5.46
CA PHE A 28 -8.40 5.33 -5.89
C PHE A 28 -6.91 5.58 -5.67
N ALA A 29 -6.52 6.80 -5.27
CA ALA A 29 -5.14 7.21 -5.11
C ALA A 29 -4.69 7.31 -3.64
N ASP A 30 -5.49 6.82 -2.68
CA ASP A 30 -5.18 6.81 -1.25
C ASP A 30 -5.00 5.38 -0.74
N TRP A 31 -3.81 5.06 -0.23
CA TRP A 31 -3.40 3.70 0.11
C TRP A 31 -2.80 3.67 1.51
N SER A 32 -3.11 2.64 2.28
CA SER A 32 -2.55 2.38 3.61
C SER A 32 -1.65 1.15 3.55
N ALA A 33 -0.41 1.28 4.00
CA ALA A 33 0.64 0.28 3.78
C ALA A 33 1.33 -0.15 5.08
N HIS A 34 1.38 -1.46 5.32
CA HIS A 34 1.90 -2.07 6.53
C HIS A 34 2.98 -3.12 6.22
N LEU A 35 4.07 -3.11 7.01
CA LEU A 35 5.09 -4.15 7.01
C LEU A 35 4.81 -5.19 8.10
N PHE A 36 4.65 -6.44 7.70
CA PHE A 36 4.49 -7.55 8.63
C PHE A 36 5.43 -8.70 8.34
N THR A 37 5.45 -9.69 9.23
CA THR A 37 6.29 -10.89 9.12
C THR A 37 5.41 -12.11 9.31
N ALA A 38 5.55 -13.07 8.40
CA ALA A 38 4.90 -14.37 8.42
C ALA A 38 5.96 -15.41 8.04
N GLU A 39 6.00 -16.55 8.74
CA GLU A 39 6.96 -17.64 8.46
C GLU A 39 8.43 -17.18 8.27
N ARG A 40 8.89 -16.25 9.13
CA ARG A 40 10.24 -15.63 9.07
C ARG A 40 10.53 -14.83 7.79
N LYS A 41 9.54 -14.59 6.93
CA LYS A 41 9.62 -13.73 5.75
C LYS A 41 8.87 -12.42 5.99
N GLN A 42 9.40 -11.32 5.45
CA GLN A 42 8.75 -10.02 5.53
C GLN A 42 7.84 -9.81 4.33
N TYR A 43 6.66 -9.23 4.58
CA TYR A 43 5.64 -8.93 3.59
C TYR A 43 5.11 -7.52 3.77
N LEU A 44 4.66 -6.93 2.68
CA LEU A 44 3.91 -5.69 2.64
C LEU A 44 2.48 -6.01 2.25
N ILE A 45 1.55 -5.43 3.00
CA ILE A 45 0.16 -5.32 2.56
C ILE A 45 -0.12 -3.84 2.29
N VAL A 46 -0.69 -3.54 1.12
CA VAL A 46 -1.05 -2.19 0.70
C VAL A 46 -2.52 -2.20 0.33
N ALA A 47 -3.35 -1.58 1.14
CA ALA A 47 -4.80 -1.55 0.95
C ALA A 47 -5.29 -0.16 0.56
N ASN A 48 -6.20 -0.07 -0.40
CA ASN A 48 -6.88 1.18 -0.68
C ASN A 48 -7.65 1.62 0.58
N THR A 49 -7.44 2.86 1.00
CA THR A 49 -7.97 3.35 2.29
C THR A 49 -9.51 3.35 2.34
N LYS A 50 -10.19 3.45 1.19
CA LYS A 50 -11.66 3.49 1.11
C LYS A 50 -12.28 2.12 0.86
N SER A 51 -11.77 1.35 -0.11
CA SER A 51 -12.36 0.07 -0.50
C SER A 51 -11.79 -1.14 0.26
N LEU A 52 -10.64 -0.97 0.93
CA LEU A 52 -9.84 -2.06 1.50
C LEU A 52 -9.37 -3.12 0.49
N TYR A 53 -9.46 -2.84 -0.82
CA TYR A 53 -8.80 -3.66 -1.84
C TYR A 53 -7.30 -3.70 -1.57
N SER A 54 -6.75 -4.90 -1.41
CA SER A 54 -5.40 -5.08 -0.87
C SER A 54 -4.49 -5.83 -1.83
N VAL A 55 -3.30 -5.28 -2.02
CA VAL A 55 -2.18 -5.93 -2.70
C VAL A 55 -1.24 -6.50 -1.63
N LEU A 56 -0.84 -7.77 -1.79
CA LEU A 56 0.11 -8.44 -0.92
C LEU A 56 1.40 -8.73 -1.69
N MET A 57 2.55 -8.29 -1.18
CA MET A 57 3.83 -8.50 -1.85
C MET A 57 4.98 -8.85 -0.89
N PRO A 58 5.97 -9.66 -1.32
CA PRO A 58 7.18 -9.89 -0.54
C PRO A 58 7.94 -8.58 -0.29
N ALA A 59 8.40 -8.35 0.93
CA ALA A 59 9.13 -7.13 1.30
C ALA A 59 10.66 -7.25 1.12
N ARG A 60 11.14 -8.37 0.56
CA ARG A 60 12.57 -8.62 0.36
C ARG A 60 13.09 -7.73 -0.77
N GLY A 61 14.18 -7.00 -0.51
CA GLY A 61 14.79 -6.11 -1.49
C GLY A 61 14.13 -4.73 -1.61
N ILE A 62 13.01 -4.49 -0.93
CA ILE A 62 12.38 -3.17 -0.84
C ILE A 62 12.99 -2.42 0.35
N THR A 63 13.80 -1.39 0.07
CA THR A 63 14.60 -0.66 1.08
C THR A 63 14.48 0.86 0.99
N ASN A 64 13.76 1.37 0.00
CA ASN A 64 13.46 2.79 -0.16
C ASN A 64 12.08 2.97 -0.79
N ASP A 65 11.61 4.21 -0.77
CA ASP A 65 10.33 4.62 -1.32
C ASP A 65 10.18 4.35 -2.82
N GLN A 66 11.22 4.61 -3.62
CA GLN A 66 11.18 4.37 -5.06
C GLN A 66 10.92 2.88 -5.37
N LEU A 67 11.72 1.98 -4.79
CA LEU A 67 11.54 0.53 -4.96
C LEU A 67 10.20 0.05 -4.42
N PHE A 68 9.70 0.67 -3.35
CA PHE A 68 8.37 0.37 -2.82
C PHE A 68 7.26 0.72 -3.83
N VAL A 69 7.32 1.92 -4.41
CA VAL A 69 6.31 2.38 -5.39
C VAL A 69 6.37 1.54 -6.66
N GLU A 70 7.57 1.28 -7.19
CA GLU A 70 7.76 0.44 -8.38
C GLU A 70 7.16 -0.96 -8.17
N ARG A 71 7.55 -1.64 -7.08
CA ARG A 71 7.02 -2.98 -6.77
C ARG A 71 5.52 -2.99 -6.50
N PHE A 72 5.01 -1.98 -5.81
CA PHE A 72 3.57 -1.85 -5.58
C PHE A 72 2.80 -1.74 -6.89
N LEU A 73 3.25 -0.91 -7.82
CA LEU A 73 2.57 -0.70 -9.10
C LEU A 73 2.63 -1.95 -9.99
N GLU A 74 3.77 -2.66 -10.01
CA GLU A 74 3.90 -3.96 -10.69
C GLU A 74 2.90 -4.98 -10.15
N CYS A 75 2.83 -5.16 -8.82
CA CYS A 75 1.89 -6.10 -8.21
C CYS A 75 0.43 -5.68 -8.41
N LEU A 76 0.12 -4.39 -8.24
CA LEU A 76 -1.23 -3.88 -8.44
C LEU A 76 -1.71 -4.08 -9.88
N GLN A 77 -0.84 -3.87 -10.86
CA GLN A 77 -1.18 -4.13 -12.26
C GLN A 77 -1.47 -5.63 -12.48
N ALA A 78 -0.59 -6.51 -11.99
CA ALA A 78 -0.77 -7.95 -12.12
C ALA A 78 -2.06 -8.45 -11.43
N ASP A 79 -2.36 -7.96 -10.23
CA ASP A 79 -3.58 -8.33 -9.50
C ASP A 79 -4.84 -7.86 -10.26
N LEU A 80 -4.85 -6.63 -10.77
CA LEU A 80 -5.99 -6.10 -11.53
C LEU A 80 -6.18 -6.78 -12.90
N GLU A 81 -5.11 -7.22 -13.54
CA GLU A 81 -5.18 -8.03 -14.76
C GLU A 81 -5.80 -9.41 -14.49
N ASN A 82 -5.42 -10.05 -13.37
CA ASN A 82 -6.02 -11.32 -12.95
C ASN A 82 -7.50 -11.18 -12.54
N ASP A 83 -7.88 -10.05 -11.97
CA ASP A 83 -9.25 -9.75 -11.56
C ASP A 83 -10.16 -9.32 -12.75
N GLU A 84 -9.69 -9.42 -14.00
CA GLU A 84 -10.37 -8.98 -15.24
C GLU A 84 -10.78 -7.50 -15.27
N VAL A 85 -10.28 -6.68 -14.34
CA VAL A 85 -10.56 -5.25 -14.21
C VAL A 85 -9.38 -4.36 -14.58
N GLY A 86 -8.37 -4.89 -15.29
CA GLY A 86 -7.16 -4.17 -15.69
C GLY A 86 -7.39 -2.84 -16.41
N GLN A 87 -8.55 -2.65 -17.07
CA GLN A 87 -8.92 -1.35 -17.66
C GLN A 87 -9.10 -0.22 -16.62
N ILE A 88 -9.43 -0.55 -15.36
CA ILE A 88 -9.49 0.40 -14.24
C ILE A 88 -8.11 0.96 -13.93
N PHE A 89 -7.06 0.12 -14.01
CA PHE A 89 -5.68 0.55 -13.77
C PHE A 89 -5.25 1.63 -14.75
N GLN A 90 -5.41 1.38 -16.05
CA GLN A 90 -4.98 2.31 -17.10
C GLN A 90 -5.77 3.63 -17.08
N ARG A 91 -7.07 3.58 -16.83
CA ARG A 91 -7.92 4.78 -16.92
C ARG A 91 -7.90 5.66 -15.66
N ILE A 92 -7.70 5.06 -14.48
CA ILE A 92 -7.91 5.75 -13.19
C ILE A 92 -6.63 5.83 -12.37
N LEU A 93 -5.79 4.80 -12.38
CA LEU A 93 -4.61 4.73 -11.51
C LEU A 93 -3.36 5.27 -12.20
N GLN A 94 -3.10 4.85 -13.45
CA GLN A 94 -1.90 5.25 -14.21
C GLN A 94 -1.70 6.78 -14.29
N PRO A 95 -2.73 7.62 -14.51
CA PRO A 95 -2.54 9.08 -14.53
C PRO A 95 -2.12 9.67 -13.17
N ASN A 96 -2.35 8.95 -12.07
CA ASN A 96 -2.06 9.40 -10.71
C ASN A 96 -0.73 8.86 -10.16
N CYS A 97 -0.01 8.03 -10.94
CA CYS A 97 1.28 7.45 -10.57
C CYS A 97 2.45 8.43 -10.65
N GLY A 98 2.29 9.60 -11.30
CA GLY A 98 3.38 10.54 -11.56
C GLY A 98 3.94 11.28 -10.33
N GLN A 99 3.19 11.36 -9.23
CA GLN A 99 3.68 11.93 -7.97
C GLN A 99 3.15 11.12 -6.78
N CYS A 100 4.04 10.61 -5.95
CA CYS A 100 3.70 9.86 -4.74
C CYS A 100 4.10 10.64 -3.49
N HIS A 101 3.19 10.71 -2.51
CA HIS A 101 3.43 11.35 -1.23
C HIS A 101 3.30 10.33 -0.11
N PHE A 102 4.10 10.50 0.94
CA PHE A 102 4.03 9.68 2.15
C PHE A 102 3.40 10.47 3.30
N SER A 103 2.49 9.82 4.01
CA SER A 103 1.75 10.41 5.14
C SER A 103 1.76 9.45 6.32
N LYS A 104 1.57 10.00 7.52
CA LYS A 104 1.16 9.19 8.68
C LYS A 104 -0.22 8.54 8.44
N PRO A 105 -0.54 7.44 9.15
CA PRO A 105 -1.87 6.85 9.15
C PRO A 105 -2.93 7.88 9.56
N LEU A 106 -4.07 7.87 8.87
CA LEU A 106 -5.16 8.84 9.08
C LEU A 106 -6.23 8.32 10.03
N ASN A 107 -6.58 7.03 9.91
CA ASN A 107 -7.74 6.45 10.57
C ASN A 107 -7.37 5.14 11.27
N PRO A 108 -7.47 5.07 12.62
CA PRO A 108 -7.23 3.85 13.38
C PRO A 108 -8.11 2.66 12.93
N ALA A 109 -9.33 2.90 12.44
CA ALA A 109 -10.20 1.83 11.95
C ALA A 109 -9.59 1.11 10.73
N VAL A 110 -8.93 1.85 9.83
CA VAL A 110 -8.23 1.27 8.67
C VAL A 110 -7.01 0.47 9.13
N THR A 111 -6.30 0.94 10.15
CA THR A 111 -5.21 0.19 10.79
C THR A 111 -5.72 -1.12 11.39
N THR A 112 -6.88 -1.13 12.05
CA THR A 112 -7.52 -2.35 12.55
C THR A 112 -7.87 -3.30 11.42
N SER A 113 -8.53 -2.83 10.36
CA SER A 113 -8.86 -3.67 9.19
C SER A 113 -7.61 -4.25 8.53
N LEU A 114 -6.52 -3.49 8.42
CA LEU A 114 -5.24 -4.00 7.92
C LEU A 114 -4.64 -5.07 8.83
N ASN A 115 -4.76 -4.94 10.14
CA ASN A 115 -4.32 -5.99 11.06
C ASN A 115 -5.14 -7.27 10.90
N ASP A 116 -6.45 -7.17 10.67
CA ASP A 116 -7.30 -8.32 10.37
C ASP A 116 -6.90 -9.00 9.05
N LEU A 117 -6.61 -8.20 8.01
CA LEU A 117 -6.10 -8.73 6.74
C LEU A 117 -4.74 -9.41 6.90
N VAL A 118 -3.83 -8.84 7.70
CA VAL A 118 -2.54 -9.46 8.04
C VAL A 118 -2.74 -10.78 8.77
N LEU A 119 -3.69 -10.86 9.70
CA LEU A 119 -4.00 -12.09 10.40
C LEU A 119 -4.49 -13.17 9.42
N ARG A 120 -5.40 -12.82 8.50
CA ARG A 120 -5.89 -13.73 7.46
C ARG A 120 -4.77 -14.20 6.54
N ALA A 121 -3.90 -13.29 6.10
CA ALA A 121 -2.76 -13.60 5.25
C ALA A 121 -1.71 -14.51 5.92
N LYS A 122 -1.71 -14.62 7.26
CA LYS A 122 -0.85 -15.55 8.00
C LYS A 122 -1.45 -16.95 8.18
N LEU A 123 -2.75 -17.09 7.97
CA LEU A 123 -3.50 -18.32 8.23
C LEU A 123 -3.77 -19.14 6.95
N GLY A 124 -3.59 -18.54 5.77
CA GLY A 124 -3.62 -19.24 4.48
C GLY A 124 -2.22 -19.67 4.07
#